data_AF-A0A4R8HAP5-F1
#
_entry.id   AF-A0A4R8HAP5-F1
#
_cell.length_a   1.000
_cell.length_b   1.000
_cell.length_c   1.000
_cell.angle_alpha   90.00
_cell.angle_beta   90.00
_cell.angle_gamma   90.00
#
_symmetry.space_group_name_H-M   'P 1'
#
loop_
_entity.id
_entity.type
_entity.pdbx_description
1 polymer ?
#
loop_
_entity_poly.entity_id
_entity_poly.type
_entity_poly.pdbx_seq_one_letter_code
_entity_poly.pdbx_strand_id
1 'polypeptide(L)'
;MRVSKGEVFTSTELMKEFFGMSDRLIYNVPEKMRYQKIYKYLMDNGAQVLSEVKDNKYTILNLKGERYLIPNNIFSENDLKWIEGIKKQEEAKAEKHCISNCRLSLVY
;
A
#
# COMPACT_ATOMS: atom_id res chain seq x y z
N MET A 1 -10.81 -0.25 -0.53
CA MET A 1 -11.80 0.47 -1.35
C MET A 1 -11.18 1.76 -1.84
N ARG A 2 -11.45 2.19 -3.07
CA ARG A 2 -11.05 3.52 -3.59
C ARG A 2 -12.28 4.41 -3.65
N VAL A 3 -12.11 5.67 -3.26
CA VAL A 3 -13.14 6.70 -3.36
C VAL A 3 -12.61 7.81 -4.27
N SER A 4 -13.24 7.96 -5.44
CA SER A 4 -12.90 9.01 -6.42
C SER A 4 -14.16 9.68 -6.92
N LYS A 5 -14.25 11.01 -6.81
CA LYS A 5 -15.30 11.93 -7.36
C LYS A 5 -16.67 11.32 -7.75
N GLY A 6 -17.29 10.52 -6.88
CA GLY A 6 -18.63 9.93 -7.08
C GLY A 6 -18.68 8.43 -7.34
N GLU A 7 -17.53 7.78 -7.53
CA GLU A 7 -17.40 6.34 -7.73
C GLU A 7 -16.68 5.67 -6.55
N VAL A 8 -17.19 4.50 -6.16
CA VAL A 8 -16.60 3.65 -5.12
C VAL A 8 -16.16 2.34 -5.76
N PHE A 9 -14.86 2.07 -5.71
CA PHE A 9 -14.30 0.80 -6.16
C PHE A 9 -14.06 -0.10 -4.96
N THR A 10 -14.54 -1.34 -5.03
CA THR A 10 -14.35 -2.35 -3.99
C THR A 10 -12.99 -3.03 -4.12
N SER A 11 -12.68 -3.92 -3.17
CA SER A 11 -11.42 -4.69 -3.24
C SER A 11 -11.35 -5.59 -4.47
N THR A 12 -12.47 -6.02 -5.04
CA THR A 12 -12.46 -6.89 -6.23
C THR A 12 -12.13 -6.09 -7.48
N GLU A 13 -12.73 -4.90 -7.69
CA GLU A 13 -12.38 -4.05 -8.83
C GLU A 13 -10.92 -3.59 -8.76
N LEU A 14 -10.43 -3.23 -7.57
CA LEU A 14 -9.01 -2.87 -7.39
C LEU A 14 -8.07 -4.04 -7.70
N MET A 15 -8.47 -5.26 -7.37
CA MET A 15 -7.68 -6.45 -7.69
C MET A 15 -7.64 -6.75 -9.19
N LYS A 16 -8.71 -6.45 -9.93
CA LYS A 16 -8.72 -6.49 -11.40
C LYS A 16 -7.82 -5.41 -11.99
N GLU A 17 -7.97 -4.18 -11.51
CA GLU A 17 -7.28 -3.01 -12.04
C GLU A 17 -5.76 -3.10 -11.82
N PHE A 18 -5.31 -3.46 -10.61
CA PHE A 18 -3.89 -3.47 -10.27
C PHE A 18 -3.17 -4.74 -10.68
N PHE A 19 -3.86 -5.89 -10.71
CA PHE A 19 -3.20 -7.19 -10.90
C PHE A 19 -3.77 -7.98 -12.08
N GLY A 20 -4.73 -7.45 -12.84
CA GLY A 20 -5.32 -8.12 -14.00
C GLY A 20 -6.02 -9.45 -13.68
N MET A 21 -6.44 -9.67 -12.43
CA MET A 21 -7.03 -10.95 -12.02
C MET A 21 -8.48 -11.09 -12.49
N SER A 22 -8.88 -12.31 -12.85
CA SER A 22 -10.28 -12.63 -13.16
C SER A 22 -11.12 -12.77 -11.89
N ASP A 23 -12.44 -12.54 -11.99
CA ASP A 23 -13.37 -12.65 -10.86
C ASP A 23 -13.25 -13.96 -10.09
N ARG A 24 -13.18 -15.07 -10.82
CA ARG A 24 -13.07 -16.42 -10.24
C ARG A 24 -11.85 -16.55 -9.31
N LEU A 25 -10.71 -15.97 -9.70
CA LEU A 25 -9.50 -16.00 -8.88
C LEU A 25 -9.64 -15.07 -7.68
N ILE A 26 -10.27 -13.92 -7.84
CA ILE A 26 -10.45 -12.93 -6.78
C ILE A 26 -11.34 -13.49 -5.66
N TYR A 27 -12.44 -14.16 -6.01
CA TYR A 27 -13.34 -14.78 -5.03
C TYR A 27 -12.69 -15.96 -4.29
N ASN A 28 -11.69 -16.61 -4.87
CA ASN A 28 -10.90 -17.64 -4.19
C ASN A 28 -9.81 -17.07 -3.26
N VAL A 29 -9.51 -15.77 -3.33
CA VAL A 29 -8.55 -15.11 -2.44
C VAL A 29 -9.28 -14.55 -1.23
N PRO A 30 -8.87 -14.86 0.01
CA PRO A 30 -9.46 -14.28 1.22
C PRO A 30 -9.40 -12.75 1.20
N GLU A 31 -10.43 -12.10 1.72
CA GLU A 31 -10.51 -10.64 1.75
C GLU A 31 -9.28 -9.98 2.38
N LYS A 32 -8.77 -10.56 3.48
CA LYS A 32 -7.54 -10.12 4.13
C LYS A 32 -6.34 -10.07 3.18
N MET A 33 -6.13 -11.15 2.42
CA MET A 33 -5.06 -11.22 1.43
C MET A 33 -5.23 -10.19 0.31
N ARG A 34 -6.48 -9.89 -0.08
CA ARG A 34 -6.74 -8.84 -1.08
C ARG A 34 -6.30 -7.47 -0.57
N TYR A 35 -6.69 -7.10 0.64
CA TYR A 35 -6.27 -5.82 1.22
C TYR A 35 -4.78 -5.74 1.49
N GLN A 36 -4.12 -6.83 1.89
CA GLN A 36 -2.66 -6.87 2.04
C GLN A 36 -1.94 -6.62 0.70
N LYS A 37 -2.39 -7.26 -0.38
CA LYS A 37 -1.83 -7.04 -1.72
C LYS A 37 -2.03 -5.61 -2.19
N ILE A 38 -3.25 -5.07 -2.03
CA ILE A 38 -3.57 -3.69 -2.38
C ILE A 38 -2.71 -2.73 -1.55
N TYR A 39 -2.61 -2.91 -0.24
CA TYR A 39 -1.79 -2.07 0.63
C TYR A 39 -0.34 -2.04 0.18
N LYS A 40 0.26 -3.22 -0.03
CA LYS A 40 1.63 -3.33 -0.50
C LYS A 40 1.83 -2.63 -1.84
N TYR A 41 0.93 -2.86 -2.80
CA TYR A 41 0.99 -2.20 -4.10
C TYR A 41 0.92 -0.68 -3.97
N LEU A 42 0.04 -0.15 -3.12
CA LEU A 42 -0.06 1.29 -2.89
C LEU A 42 1.23 1.86 -2.30
N MET A 43 1.81 1.20 -1.28
CA MET A 43 3.08 1.62 -0.67
C MET A 43 4.24 1.57 -1.67
N ASP A 44 4.38 0.46 -2.41
CA ASP A 44 5.42 0.29 -3.43
C ASP A 44 5.33 1.36 -4.54
N ASN A 45 4.13 1.92 -4.78
CA ASN A 45 3.89 3.01 -5.74
C ASN A 45 3.97 4.42 -5.12
N GLY A 46 4.40 4.55 -3.87
CA GLY A 46 4.60 5.83 -3.19
C GLY A 46 3.32 6.46 -2.63
N ALA A 47 2.33 5.65 -2.27
CA ALA A 47 1.14 6.17 -1.59
C ALA A 47 1.50 6.74 -0.22
N GLN A 48 0.88 7.87 0.13
CA GLN A 48 1.07 8.54 1.41
C GLN A 48 -0.08 8.21 2.36
N VAL A 49 0.24 7.86 3.59
CA VAL A 49 -0.77 7.68 4.65
C VAL A 49 -1.22 9.06 5.12
N LEU A 50 -2.48 9.42 4.87
CA LEU A 50 -3.02 10.74 5.21
C LEU A 50 -3.50 10.83 6.66
N SER A 51 -4.11 9.76 7.17
CA SER A 51 -4.67 9.70 8.52
C SER A 51 -5.13 8.27 8.82
N GLU A 52 -4.85 7.81 10.03
CA GLU A 52 -5.72 6.85 10.71
C GLU A 52 -6.94 7.65 11.15
N VAL A 53 -8.11 7.35 10.58
CA VAL A 53 -9.33 8.07 10.96
C VAL A 53 -9.61 7.78 12.43
N LYS A 54 -9.96 8.82 13.21
CA LYS A 54 -10.16 8.86 14.68
C LYS A 54 -10.99 7.73 15.32
N ASP A 55 -11.61 6.84 14.54
CA ASP A 55 -12.32 5.65 15.02
C ASP A 55 -11.56 4.33 14.82
N ASN A 56 -10.27 4.36 14.45
CA ASN A 56 -9.40 3.18 14.28
C ASN A 56 -9.91 2.11 13.29
N LYS A 57 -10.97 2.39 12.52
CA LYS A 57 -11.56 1.40 11.60
C LYS A 57 -10.84 1.31 10.27
N TYR A 58 -10.23 2.39 9.78
CA TYR A 58 -9.61 2.44 8.46
C TYR A 58 -8.34 3.31 8.44
N THR A 59 -7.36 2.87 7.66
CA THR A 59 -6.22 3.67 7.20
C THR A 59 -6.57 4.32 5.87
N ILE A 60 -6.36 5.63 5.76
CA ILE A 60 -6.50 6.38 4.50
C ILE A 60 -5.13 6.52 3.85
N LEU A 61 -5.01 5.97 2.64
CA LEU A 61 -3.86 6.13 1.75
C LEU A 61 -4.24 7.06 0.60
N ASN A 62 -3.30 7.88 0.16
CA ASN A 62 -3.44 8.73 -1.02
C ASN A 62 -2.38 8.38 -2.03
N LEU A 63 -2.81 8.04 -3.25
CA LEU A 63 -1.92 7.79 -4.37
C LEU A 63 -2.40 8.65 -5.55
N LYS A 64 -1.54 9.56 -6.02
CA LYS A 64 -1.81 10.42 -7.19
C LYS A 64 -3.14 11.20 -7.14
N GLY A 65 -3.58 11.58 -5.94
CA GLY A 65 -4.82 12.33 -5.73
C GLY A 65 -6.07 11.46 -5.52
N GLU A 66 -5.93 10.14 -5.60
CA GLU A 66 -6.98 9.19 -5.28
C GLU A 66 -6.87 8.68 -3.85
N ARG A 67 -8.01 8.55 -3.16
CA ARG A 67 -8.06 8.09 -1.77
C ARG A 67 -8.45 6.62 -1.69
N TYR A 68 -7.69 5.88 -0.92
CA TYR A 68 -7.85 4.46 -0.67
C TYR A 68 -8.11 4.24 0.82
N LEU A 69 -9.19 3.52 1.11
CA LEU A 69 -9.60 3.12 2.45
C LEU A 69 -9.26 1.65 2.64
N ILE A 70 -8.44 1.35 3.65
CA ILE A 70 -8.07 -0.01 4.02
C ILE A 70 -8.51 -0.27 5.46
N PRO A 71 -9.37 -1.29 5.72
CA PRO A 71 -9.84 -1.59 7.06
C PRO A 71 -8.69 -2.03 7.98
N ASN A 72 -8.60 -1.44 9.17
CA ASN A 72 -7.57 -1.77 10.16
C ASN A 72 -7.84 -3.12 10.85
N ASN A 73 -9.12 -3.49 11.01
CA ASN A 73 -9.54 -4.75 11.64
C ASN A 73 -9.13 -6.01 10.87
N ILE A 74 -8.64 -5.85 9.64
CA ILE A 74 -8.13 -6.93 8.81
C ILE A 74 -6.68 -7.30 9.17
N PHE A 75 -5.95 -6.38 9.82
CA PHE A 75 -4.60 -6.59 10.28
C PHE A 75 -4.62 -6.99 11.76
N SER A 76 -4.13 -8.18 12.08
CA SER A 76 -3.85 -8.58 13.45
C SER A 76 -2.54 -7.94 13.94
N GLU A 77 -2.27 -8.05 15.24
CA GLU A 77 -1.04 -7.53 15.87
C GLU A 77 0.26 -8.03 15.19
N ASN A 78 0.23 -9.23 14.60
CA ASN A 78 1.33 -9.76 13.79
C ASN A 78 1.43 -9.14 12.40
N ASP A 79 0.30 -8.77 11.79
CA ASP A 79 0.30 -8.07 10.49
C ASP A 79 0.79 -6.63 10.62
N LEU A 80 0.52 -5.97 11.77
CA LEU A 80 1.06 -4.65 12.07
C LEU A 80 2.59 -4.65 12.15
N LYS A 81 3.19 -5.66 12.82
CA LYS A 81 4.65 -5.85 12.84
C LYS A 81 5.25 -6.06 11.46
N TRP A 82 4.53 -6.74 10.57
CA TRP A 82 4.95 -6.91 9.18
C TRP A 82 4.95 -5.57 8.41
N ILE A 83 3.91 -4.74 8.61
CA ILE A 83 3.83 -3.39 8.02
C ILE A 83 4.97 -2.50 8.52
N GLU A 84 5.27 -2.50 9.82
CA GLU A 84 6.42 -1.80 10.40
C GLU A 84 7.75 -2.31 9.83
N GLY A 85 7.87 -3.63 9.63
CA GLY A 85 9.04 -4.25 9.01
C GLY A 85 9.28 -3.77 7.57
N ILE A 86 8.22 -3.56 6.78
CA ILE A 86 8.32 -2.98 5.43
C ILE A 86 8.86 -1.55 5.51
N LYS A 87 8.28 -0.69 6.35
CA LYS A 87 8.76 0.70 6.53
C LYS A 87 10.25 0.75 6.87
N LYS A 88 10.69 -0.13 7.78
CA LYS A 88 12.10 -0.19 8.22
C LYS A 88 13.06 -0.69 7.13
N GLN A 89 12.61 -1.57 6.24
CA GLN A 89 13.40 -1.98 5.07
C GLN A 89 13.48 -0.90 3.99
N GLU A 90 12.46 -0.06 3.88
CA GLU A 90 12.45 1.08 2.95
C GLU A 90 13.40 2.19 3.40
N GLU A 91 13.42 2.53 4.69
CA GLU A 91 14.40 3.47 5.27
C GLU A 91 15.84 2.99 5.02
N ALA A 92 16.10 1.70 5.23
CA ALA A 92 17.42 1.10 4.99
C ALA A 92 17.81 1.02 3.49
N LYS A 93 16.84 0.99 2.57
CA LYS A 93 17.08 1.03 1.13
C LYS A 93 17.26 2.46 0.61
N ALA A 94 16.54 3.43 1.15
CA ALA A 94 16.70 4.85 0.83
C ALA A 94 18.09 5.36 1.26
N GLU A 95 18.59 4.92 2.43
CA GLU A 95 19.92 5.29 2.91
C GLU A 95 21.05 4.69 2.04
N LYS A 96 20.87 3.47 1.52
CA LYS A 96 21.82 2.86 0.58
C LYS A 96 21.83 3.53 -0.80
N HIS A 97 20.71 4.10 -1.24
CA HIS A 97 20.63 4.78 -2.52
C HIS A 97 21.37 6.12 -2.51
N CYS A 98 21.34 6.88 -1.40
CA CYS A 98 22.11 8.12 -1.25
C CYS A 98 23.64 7.91 -1.20
N ILE A 99 24.12 6.78 -0.69
CA ILE A 99 25.58 6.51 -0.63
C ILE A 99 26.13 6.11 -2.02
N SER A 100 25.31 5.47 -2.87
CA SER A 100 25.77 5.01 -4.19
C SER A 100 25.95 6.13 -5.23
N ASN A 101 25.22 7.26 -5.10
CA ASN A 101 25.31 8.38 -6.05
C ASN A 101 26.27 9.51 -5.63
N CYS A 102 26.87 9.46 -4.43
CA CYS A 102 27.89 10.44 -4.01
C CYS A 102 29.33 10.07 -4.38
N ARG A 103 29.56 8.93 -5.06
CA ARG A 103 30.93 8.45 -5.36
C ARG A 103 31.41 8.63 -6.80
N LEU A 104 30.62 9.26 -7.69
CA LEU A 104 30.95 9.40 -9.11
C LEU A 104 31.37 10.82 -9.56
N SER A 105 31.51 11.79 -8.65
CA SER A 105 31.87 13.18 -9.02
C SER A 105 33.28 13.63 -8.63
N LEU A 106 34.20 12.72 -8.31
CA LEU A 106 35.58 13.07 -7.96
C LEU A 106 36.59 12.14 -8.64
N VAL A 107 36.61 12.15 -9.97
CA VAL A 107 37.83 11.88 -10.75
C VAL A 107 37.81 12.78 -11.99
N TYR A 108 38.28 14.01 -11.81
CA TYR A 108 38.86 14.84 -12.89
C TYR A 108 40.33 15.00 -12.56
#